data_AF-A0A7S1L4I2-F1
#
_entry.id   AF-A0A7S1L4I2-F1
#
_cell.length_a   1.000
_cell.length_b   1.000
_cell.length_c   1.000
_cell.angle_alpha   90.00
_cell.angle_beta   90.00
_cell.angle_gamma   90.00
#
_symmetry.space_group_name_H-M   'P 1'
#
loop_
_entity.id
_entity.type
_entity.pdbx_description
1 polymer ?
#
loop_
_entity_poly.entity_id
_entity_poly.type
_entity_poly.pdbx_seq_one_letter_code
_entity_poly.pdbx_strand_id
1 'polypeptide(L)'
;GGSSSSSCKPTPPLQRLRLSVFEHDVAAPPARGTASQDDKEWTSLSKASPQQLCQSTTKEVRRIVEQHARDHEVDMEQHALGLICAEREELWRRCRRHDAGSTGLVPRSMLCELLDEVCGELGWEELLRRAAPGLSREVAYGEFL
;
A
#
# COMPACT_ATOMS: atom_id res chain seq x y z
N GLY A 1 46.70 -27.33 9.33
CA GLY A 1 45.89 -27.22 8.09
C GLY A 1 44.45 -27.05 8.47
N GLY A 2 43.72 -26.18 7.77
CA GLY A 2 42.27 -26.02 7.95
C GLY A 2 41.85 -24.60 8.29
N SER A 3 42.00 -23.69 7.33
CA SER A 3 41.36 -22.37 7.35
C SER A 3 39.84 -22.54 7.22
N SER A 4 39.06 -21.81 8.00
CA SER A 4 37.63 -21.61 7.74
C SER A 4 37.31 -20.15 8.00
N SER A 5 37.49 -19.36 6.95
CA SER A 5 37.15 -17.94 6.89
C SER A 5 35.65 -17.82 6.67
N SER A 6 34.88 -17.58 7.74
CA SER A 6 33.48 -17.18 7.65
C SER A 6 33.41 -15.76 7.08
N SER A 7 33.22 -15.68 5.76
CA SER A 7 33.00 -14.43 5.03
C SER A 7 31.60 -13.92 5.33
N CYS A 8 31.50 -13.00 6.30
CA CYS A 8 30.29 -12.20 6.50
C CYS A 8 30.14 -11.25 5.31
N LYS A 9 29.23 -11.56 4.39
CA LYS A 9 28.84 -10.59 3.35
C LYS A 9 28.01 -9.48 3.99
N PRO A 10 28.40 -8.21 3.84
CA PRO A 10 27.60 -7.10 4.36
C PRO A 10 26.30 -7.02 3.55
N THR A 11 25.17 -6.97 4.26
CA THR A 11 23.86 -6.63 3.70
C THR A 11 23.98 -5.26 3.02
N PRO A 12 23.57 -5.09 1.75
CA PRO A 12 23.57 -3.78 1.13
C PRO A 12 22.66 -2.84 1.93
N PRO A 13 23.07 -1.58 2.17
CA PRO A 13 22.20 -0.64 2.87
C PRO A 13 20.94 -0.43 2.04
N LEU A 14 19.78 -0.49 2.71
CA LEU A 14 18.49 -0.10 2.14
C LEU A 14 18.67 1.30 1.54
N GLN A 15 18.73 1.39 0.22
CA GLN A 15 18.78 2.66 -0.47
C GLN A 15 17.49 3.39 -0.10
N ARG A 16 17.62 4.49 0.67
CA ARG A 16 16.48 5.35 1.02
C ARG A 16 15.80 5.71 -0.28
N LEU A 17 14.62 5.14 -0.53
CA LEU A 17 13.71 5.60 -1.56
C LEU A 17 13.45 7.07 -1.25
N ARG A 18 14.11 7.96 -1.98
CA ARG A 18 13.79 9.38 -1.96
C ARG A 18 12.45 9.50 -2.65
N LEU A 19 11.38 9.43 -1.86
CA LEU A 19 10.11 10.01 -2.26
C LEU A 19 10.38 11.50 -2.43
N SER A 20 10.54 11.95 -3.67
CA SER A 20 10.48 13.35 -4.02
C SER A 20 9.05 13.81 -3.78
N VAL A 21 8.74 14.13 -2.52
CA VAL A 21 7.58 14.95 -2.19
C VAL A 21 7.89 16.29 -2.85
N PHE A 22 7.14 16.61 -3.90
CA PHE A 22 7.13 17.96 -4.44
C PHE A 22 6.62 18.87 -3.31
N GLU A 23 7.54 19.51 -2.60
CA GLU A 23 7.22 20.70 -1.81
C GLU A 23 6.80 21.77 -2.81
N HIS A 24 5.50 21.83 -3.10
CA HIS A 24 4.94 23.02 -3.70
C HIS A 24 4.82 24.06 -2.60
N ASP A 25 5.84 24.90 -2.54
CA ASP A 25 5.82 26.22 -1.95
C ASP A 25 4.50 26.89 -2.37
N VAL A 26 3.58 27.05 -1.41
CA VAL A 26 2.31 27.74 -1.65
C VAL A 26 2.62 29.23 -1.73
N ALA A 27 3.15 29.64 -2.88
CA ALA A 27 3.25 31.05 -3.21
C ALA A 27 1.83 31.61 -3.22
N ALA A 28 1.61 32.62 -2.37
CA ALA A 28 0.35 33.36 -2.31
C ALA A 28 -0.05 33.81 -3.72
N PRO A 29 -1.32 33.64 -4.12
CA PRO A 29 -1.74 33.96 -5.49
C PRO A 29 -1.54 35.46 -5.76
N PRO A 30 -0.87 35.85 -6.85
CA PRO A 30 -0.77 37.26 -7.21
C PRO A 30 -2.16 37.78 -7.61
N ALA A 31 -2.45 39.00 -7.17
CA ALA A 31 -3.69 39.69 -7.46
C ALA A 31 -3.90 39.85 -8.99
N ARG A 32 -5.16 39.68 -9.41
CA ARG A 32 -5.67 39.84 -10.78
C ARG A 32 -5.03 41.03 -11.52
N GLY A 33 -4.30 40.73 -12.59
CA GLY A 33 -3.83 41.67 -13.61
C GLY A 33 -3.89 40.98 -14.97
N THR A 34 -4.25 41.75 -15.99
CA THR A 34 -4.77 41.33 -17.31
C THR A 34 -3.80 40.62 -18.24
N ALA A 35 -4.36 39.66 -19.00
CA ALA A 35 -4.08 39.24 -20.37
C ALA A 35 -2.63 39.25 -20.90
N SER A 36 -2.12 38.07 -21.28
CA SER A 36 -1.51 37.89 -22.60
C SER A 36 -1.48 36.41 -22.99
N GLN A 37 -1.53 36.23 -24.30
CA GLN A 37 -1.65 35.01 -25.08
C GLN A 37 -0.33 34.21 -25.12
N ASP A 38 -0.46 32.94 -25.52
CA ASP A 38 0.60 31.99 -25.88
C ASP A 38 1.29 31.27 -24.70
N ASP A 39 0.78 30.07 -24.41
CA ASP A 39 1.60 28.84 -24.39
C ASP A 39 0.65 27.64 -24.36
N LYS A 40 0.45 27.07 -25.55
CA LYS A 40 -0.13 25.74 -25.71
C LYS A 40 0.86 24.74 -25.12
N GLU A 41 0.30 23.66 -24.55
CA GLU A 41 0.98 22.37 -24.29
C GLU A 41 1.45 22.05 -22.85
N TRP A 42 0.77 22.53 -21.80
CA TRP A 42 0.99 21.99 -20.42
C TRP A 42 -0.29 21.78 -19.58
N THR A 43 -1.47 21.64 -20.20
CA THR A 43 -2.76 21.60 -19.47
C THR A 43 -3.45 20.23 -19.40
N SER A 44 -2.75 19.11 -19.64
CA SER A 44 -3.37 17.78 -19.48
C SER A 44 -3.10 17.07 -18.14
N LEU A 45 -2.22 17.61 -17.28
CA LEU A 45 -1.94 17.00 -15.95
C LEU A 45 -2.65 17.71 -14.78
N SER A 46 -3.17 18.93 -14.97
CA SER A 46 -3.75 19.74 -13.88
C SER A 46 -5.22 19.44 -13.54
N LYS A 47 -5.75 18.28 -13.91
CA LYS A 47 -7.14 17.88 -13.58
C LYS A 47 -7.27 16.46 -13.03
N ALA A 48 -6.19 15.85 -12.57
CA ALA A 48 -6.35 14.63 -11.77
C ALA A 48 -6.99 15.05 -10.44
N SER A 49 -8.23 14.58 -10.19
CA SER A 49 -8.84 14.79 -8.88
C SER A 49 -7.97 14.13 -7.79
N PRO A 50 -8.00 14.62 -6.54
CA PRO A 50 -7.24 13.99 -5.45
C PRO A 50 -7.48 12.49 -5.33
N GLN A 51 -8.69 12.02 -5.70
CA GLN A 51 -9.06 10.61 -5.76
C GLN A 51 -8.33 9.85 -6.88
N GLN A 52 -8.13 10.46 -8.05
CA GLN A 52 -7.37 9.87 -9.15
C GLN A 52 -5.87 9.77 -8.82
N LEU A 53 -5.32 10.77 -8.14
CA LEU A 53 -3.94 10.77 -7.66
C LEU A 53 -3.72 9.69 -6.58
N CYS A 54 -4.68 9.53 -5.66
CA CYS A 54 -4.66 8.50 -4.63
C CYS A 54 -4.67 7.09 -5.23
N GLN A 55 -5.59 6.82 -6.16
CA GLN A 55 -5.68 5.52 -6.84
C GLN A 55 -4.44 5.20 -7.69
N SER A 56 -3.87 6.21 -8.34
CA SER A 56 -2.62 6.04 -9.11
C SER A 56 -1.46 5.69 -8.19
N THR A 57 -1.38 6.33 -7.01
CA THR A 57 -0.34 6.07 -6.01
C THR A 57 -0.47 4.66 -5.43
N THR A 58 -1.68 4.21 -5.07
CA THR A 58 -1.92 2.85 -4.57
C THR A 58 -1.48 1.79 -5.59
N LYS A 59 -1.83 1.98 -6.87
CA LYS A 59 -1.42 1.06 -7.95
C LYS A 59 0.09 1.01 -8.14
N GLU A 60 0.77 2.15 -8.01
CA GLU A 60 2.24 2.21 -8.10
C GLU A 60 2.90 1.49 -6.91
N VAL A 61 2.42 1.73 -5.69
CA VAL A 61 2.93 1.06 -4.48
C VAL A 61 2.73 -0.44 -4.57
N ARG A 62 1.54 -0.90 -4.98
CA ARG A 62 1.27 -2.32 -5.22
C ARG A 62 2.23 -2.92 -6.24
N ARG A 63 2.44 -2.24 -7.37
CA ARG A 63 3.40 -2.68 -8.40
C ARG A 63 4.80 -2.84 -7.82
N ILE A 64 5.26 -1.90 -6.99
CA ILE A 64 6.58 -1.96 -6.35
C ILE A 64 6.66 -3.15 -5.39
N VAL A 65 5.64 -3.36 -4.55
CA VAL A 65 5.58 -4.49 -3.61
C VAL A 65 5.63 -5.83 -4.33
N GLU A 66 4.81 -5.98 -5.39
CA GLU A 66 4.77 -7.19 -6.20
C GLU A 66 6.07 -7.41 -6.97
N GLN A 67 6.68 -6.35 -7.51
CA GLN A 67 7.97 -6.43 -8.21
C GLN A 67 9.08 -6.84 -7.25
N HIS A 68 9.13 -6.27 -6.05
CA HIS A 68 10.11 -6.62 -5.04
C HIS A 68 9.98 -8.07 -4.57
N ALA A 69 8.75 -8.58 -4.45
CA ALA A 69 8.48 -9.98 -4.13
C ALA A 69 8.87 -10.96 -5.26
N ARG A 70 8.94 -10.51 -6.52
CA ARG A 70 9.46 -11.33 -7.63
C ARG A 70 10.98 -11.33 -7.68
N ASP A 71 11.59 -10.18 -7.40
CA ASP A 71 13.05 -9.97 -7.55
C ASP A 71 13.85 -10.49 -6.34
N HIS A 72 13.18 -10.70 -5.21
CA HIS A 72 13.74 -11.28 -4.00
C HIS A 72 12.88 -12.47 -3.56
N GLU A 73 13.48 -13.51 -2.97
CA GLU A 73 12.72 -14.56 -2.26
C GLU A 73 12.12 -13.97 -0.96
N VAL A 74 11.17 -13.05 -1.12
CA VAL A 74 10.49 -12.40 -0.01
C VAL A 74 9.61 -13.42 0.67
N ASP A 75 9.70 -13.45 2.00
CA ASP A 75 8.79 -14.23 2.83
C ASP A 75 7.34 -13.85 2.47
N MET A 76 6.52 -14.86 2.17
CA MET A 76 5.12 -14.68 1.79
C MET A 76 4.35 -13.82 2.80
N GLU A 77 4.75 -13.84 4.08
CA GLU A 77 4.18 -13.00 5.13
C GLU A 77 4.47 -11.51 4.93
N GLN A 78 5.69 -11.16 4.50
CA GLN A 78 6.07 -9.78 4.19
C GLN A 78 5.40 -9.27 2.91
N HIS A 79 5.28 -10.13 1.90
CA HIS A 79 4.53 -9.81 0.69
C HIS A 79 3.06 -9.52 0.99
N ALA A 80 2.41 -10.41 1.76
CA ALA A 80 1.03 -10.26 2.22
C ALA A 80 0.82 -8.96 3.02
N LEU A 81 1.73 -8.64 3.95
CA LEU A 81 1.68 -7.39 4.71
C LEU A 81 1.82 -6.16 3.79
N GLY A 82 2.71 -6.22 2.80
CA GLY A 82 2.88 -5.14 1.82
C GLY A 82 1.60 -4.86 1.03
N LEU A 83 0.88 -5.90 0.63
CA LEU A 83 -0.40 -5.76 -0.07
C LEU A 83 -1.50 -5.19 0.82
N ILE A 84 -1.58 -5.64 2.08
CA ILE A 84 -2.54 -5.08 3.06
C ILE A 84 -2.26 -3.58 3.27
N CYS A 85 -1.00 -3.19 3.43
CA CYS A 85 -0.62 -1.80 3.58
C CYS A 85 -0.95 -0.96 2.34
N ALA A 86 -0.68 -1.49 1.13
CA ALA A 86 -0.99 -0.80 -0.12
C ALA A 86 -2.49 -0.58 -0.32
N GLU A 87 -3.31 -1.57 0.04
CA GLU A 87 -4.75 -1.58 -0.18
C GLU A 87 -5.59 -1.23 1.06
N ARG A 88 -4.94 -0.73 2.12
CA ARG A 88 -5.55 -0.49 3.44
C ARG A 88 -6.86 0.28 3.38
N GLU A 89 -6.92 1.31 2.55
CA GLU A 89 -8.13 2.15 2.41
C GLU A 89 -9.29 1.40 1.73
N GLU A 90 -8.99 0.59 0.71
CA GLU A 90 -10.00 -0.24 0.05
C GLU A 90 -10.52 -1.32 1.00
N LEU A 91 -9.62 -2.01 1.71
CA LEU A 91 -9.97 -3.00 2.73
C LEU A 91 -10.86 -2.40 3.80
N TRP A 92 -10.49 -1.24 4.35
CA TRP A 92 -11.30 -0.53 5.33
C TRP A 92 -12.71 -0.22 4.79
N ARG A 93 -12.81 0.26 3.54
CA ARG A 93 -14.08 0.60 2.90
C ARG A 93 -14.94 -0.64 2.62
N ARG A 94 -14.31 -1.77 2.30
CA ARG A 94 -14.99 -3.07 2.11
C ARG A 94 -15.50 -3.59 3.45
N CYS A 95 -14.64 -3.71 4.46
CA CYS A 95 -15.04 -4.16 5.79
C CYS A 95 -16.22 -3.36 6.35
N ARG A 96 -16.17 -2.02 6.28
CA ARG A 96 -17.28 -1.17 6.73
C ARG A 96 -18.59 -1.42 5.98
N ARG A 97 -18.55 -1.71 4.68
CA ARG A 97 -19.77 -2.02 3.91
C ARG A 97 -20.42 -3.32 4.34
N HIS A 98 -19.63 -4.30 4.77
CA HIS A 98 -20.11 -5.59 5.26
C HIS A 98 -20.51 -5.56 6.75
N ASP A 99 -19.92 -4.65 7.54
CA ASP A 99 -20.33 -4.38 8.93
C ASP A 99 -21.58 -3.48 8.98
N ALA A 100 -22.72 -4.04 8.54
CA ALA A 100 -24.02 -3.36 8.59
C ALA A 100 -24.44 -2.97 10.02
N GLY A 101 -23.91 -3.67 11.04
CA GLY A 101 -24.15 -3.38 12.45
C GLY A 101 -23.31 -2.23 13.02
N SER A 102 -22.32 -1.73 12.27
CA SER A 102 -21.34 -0.73 12.73
C SER A 102 -20.66 -1.15 14.05
N THR A 103 -20.43 -2.45 14.21
CA THR A 103 -19.81 -3.05 15.39
C THR A 103 -18.29 -2.93 15.40
N GLY A 104 -17.70 -2.60 14.24
CA GLY A 104 -16.26 -2.63 14.02
C GLY A 104 -15.70 -4.05 13.86
N LEU A 105 -16.56 -5.07 13.78
CA LEU A 105 -16.19 -6.47 13.72
C LEU A 105 -16.61 -7.09 12.38
N VAL A 106 -15.76 -7.98 11.85
CA VAL A 106 -16.11 -8.86 10.73
C VAL A 106 -15.69 -10.29 11.03
N PRO A 107 -16.46 -11.31 10.60
CA PRO A 107 -16.02 -12.69 10.70
C PRO A 107 -14.68 -12.89 9.97
N ARG A 108 -13.78 -13.69 10.53
CA ARG A 108 -12.46 -13.98 9.95
C ARG A 108 -12.56 -14.56 8.55
N SER A 109 -13.56 -15.40 8.28
CA SER A 109 -13.80 -15.95 6.94
C SER A 109 -14.12 -14.84 5.92
N MET A 110 -14.99 -13.91 6.30
CA MET A 110 -15.31 -12.72 5.50
C MET A 110 -14.07 -11.86 5.29
N LEU A 111 -13.23 -11.68 6.32
CA LEU A 111 -11.96 -10.95 6.16
C LEU A 111 -11.04 -11.62 5.13
N CYS A 112 -10.94 -12.95 5.14
CA CYS A 112 -10.16 -13.69 4.14
C CYS A 112 -10.73 -13.50 2.72
N GLU A 113 -12.05 -13.58 2.55
CA GLU A 113 -12.71 -13.32 1.25
C GLU A 113 -12.41 -11.90 0.74
N LEU A 114 -12.48 -10.89 1.61
CA LEU A 114 -12.16 -9.51 1.26
C LEU A 114 -10.67 -9.31 0.91
N LEU A 115 -9.77 -10.02 1.60
CA LEU A 115 -8.35 -10.02 1.27
C LEU A 115 -8.08 -10.68 -0.08
N ASP A 116 -8.75 -11.79 -0.41
CA ASP A 116 -8.68 -12.40 -1.73
C ASP A 116 -9.15 -11.42 -2.83
N GLU A 117 -10.29 -10.76 -2.62
CA GLU A 117 -10.84 -9.81 -3.59
C GLU A 117 -9.92 -8.60 -3.85
N VAL A 118 -9.29 -8.07 -2.80
CA VAL A 118 -8.58 -6.79 -2.86
C VAL A 118 -7.09 -6.99 -3.07
N CYS A 119 -6.48 -7.86 -2.27
CA CYS A 119 -5.05 -8.13 -2.27
C CYS A 119 -4.67 -9.30 -3.19
N GLY A 120 -5.63 -10.11 -3.64
CA GLY A 120 -5.39 -11.28 -4.49
C GLY A 120 -5.28 -12.58 -3.68
N GLU A 121 -5.39 -13.71 -4.38
CA GLU A 121 -5.43 -15.03 -3.77
C GLU A 121 -4.06 -15.50 -3.29
N LEU A 122 -3.85 -15.50 -1.96
CA LEU A 122 -2.59 -15.92 -1.34
C LEU A 122 -2.75 -17.07 -0.32
N GLY A 123 -3.96 -17.59 -0.16
CA GLY A 123 -4.28 -18.53 0.93
C GLY A 123 -4.27 -17.83 2.29
N TRP A 124 -5.01 -16.72 2.40
CA TRP A 124 -5.02 -15.85 3.58
C TRP A 124 -5.32 -16.57 4.88
N GLU A 125 -6.14 -17.61 4.86
CA GLU A 125 -6.46 -18.35 6.07
C GLU A 125 -5.22 -18.96 6.72
N GLU A 126 -4.34 -19.56 5.92
CA GLU A 126 -3.06 -20.15 6.36
C GLU A 126 -2.06 -19.06 6.75
N LEU A 127 -1.96 -18.00 5.95
CA LEU A 127 -1.06 -16.87 6.23
C LEU A 127 -1.42 -16.20 7.55
N LEU A 128 -2.69 -15.87 7.78
CA LEU A 128 -3.16 -15.28 9.03
C LEU A 128 -2.98 -16.25 10.20
N ARG A 129 -3.07 -17.56 10.00
CA ARG A 129 -2.81 -18.54 11.06
C ARG A 129 -1.35 -18.52 11.50
N ARG A 130 -0.41 -18.30 10.58
CA ARG A 130 1.03 -18.23 10.87
C ARG A 130 1.45 -16.86 11.41
N ALA A 131 1.06 -15.79 10.73
CA ALA A 131 1.48 -14.42 11.06
C ALA A 131 0.68 -13.80 12.23
N ALA A 132 -0.57 -14.23 12.43
CA ALA A 132 -1.46 -13.72 13.47
C ALA A 132 -2.24 -14.87 14.17
N PRO A 133 -1.56 -15.82 14.85
CA PRO A 133 -2.19 -17.01 15.43
C PRO A 133 -3.27 -16.67 16.49
N GLY A 134 -3.19 -15.48 17.11
CA GLY A 134 -4.18 -14.98 18.07
C GLY A 134 -5.39 -14.30 17.44
N LEU A 135 -5.50 -14.23 16.12
CA LEU A 135 -6.62 -13.57 15.44
C LEU A 135 -7.92 -14.32 15.71
N SER A 136 -8.85 -13.62 16.38
CA SER A 136 -10.15 -14.13 16.79
C SER A 136 -11.06 -14.49 15.61
N ARG A 137 -12.16 -15.21 15.90
CA ARG A 137 -13.19 -15.54 14.90
C ARG A 137 -13.92 -14.31 14.39
N GLU A 138 -14.15 -13.34 15.28
CA GLU A 138 -14.64 -12.00 14.95
C GLU A 138 -13.44 -11.05 15.03
N VAL A 139 -13.11 -10.38 13.94
CA VAL A 139 -11.92 -9.53 13.82
C VAL A 139 -12.33 -8.07 13.90
N ALA A 140 -11.73 -7.34 14.84
CA ALA A 140 -11.81 -5.89 14.86
C ALA A 140 -10.99 -5.33 13.69
N TYR A 141 -11.63 -5.08 12.55
CA TYR A 141 -10.92 -4.73 11.32
C TYR A 141 -10.18 -3.39 11.41
N GLY A 142 -10.57 -2.52 12.34
CA GLY A 142 -9.83 -1.28 12.59
C GLY A 142 -8.59 -1.45 13.48
N GLU A 143 -8.51 -2.50 14.28
CA GLU A 143 -7.29 -2.88 15.00
C GLU A 143 -6.39 -3.74 14.13
N PHE A 144 -6.98 -4.51 13.22
CA PHE A 144 -6.26 -5.31 12.23
C PHE A 144 -5.52 -4.46 11.19
N LEU A 145 -6.10 -3.34 10.72
CA LEU A 145 -5.59 -2.47 9.63
C LEU A 145 -4.78 -1.25 10.09
#